data_AF-A0A966TTA6-F1
#
_entry.id   AF-A0A966TTA6-F1
#
_cell.length_a   1.000
_cell.length_b   1.000
_cell.length_c   1.000
_cell.angle_alpha   90.00
_cell.angle_beta   90.00
_cell.angle_gamma   90.00
#
_symmetry.space_group_name_H-M   'P 1'
#
loop_
_entity.id
_entity.type
_entity.pdbx_description
1 polymer ?
#
loop_
_entity_poly.entity_id
_entity_poly.type
_entity_poly.pdbx_seq_one_letter_code
_entity_poly.pdbx_strand_id
1 'polypeptide(L)'
;MESTDMTYPIQEMAIQTETLKQIRAQRLVRREKQYVFRLDAQQVQRARELDLPDSALLALAAIDAAAYGSRRNDWVTLPTKTIDAFARGFRWWHRATTKLEHAGLIECQRHSGRLPRYRLKKRG
;
A
#
# COMPACT_ATOMS: atom_id res chain seq x y z
N MET A 1 -1.65 74.94 2.38
CA MET A 1 -1.99 73.52 2.59
C MET A 1 -0.91 72.72 1.90
N GLU A 2 0.12 72.31 2.64
CA GLU A 2 1.25 71.55 2.10
C GLU A 2 0.93 70.06 2.23
N SER A 3 0.99 69.32 1.12
CA SER A 3 0.81 67.87 1.07
C SER A 3 2.10 67.19 1.53
N THR A 4 2.08 66.61 2.72
CA THR A 4 3.20 65.84 3.26
C THR A 4 3.22 64.46 2.59
N ASP A 5 4.08 64.30 1.59
CA ASP A 5 4.36 62.99 0.99
C ASP A 5 5.15 62.14 1.98
N MET A 6 4.47 61.15 2.56
CA MET A 6 5.06 60.15 3.45
C MET A 6 5.65 59.02 2.60
N THR A 7 6.91 59.17 2.21
CA THR A 7 7.66 58.11 1.50
C THR A 7 8.17 57.08 2.50
N TYR A 8 7.51 55.92 2.57
CA TYR A 8 8.01 54.79 3.36
C TYR A 8 9.16 54.08 2.63
N PRO A 9 10.31 53.79 3.27
CA PRO A 9 11.34 52.99 2.64
C PRO A 9 10.86 51.53 2.58
N ILE A 10 10.62 51.02 1.38
CA ILE A 10 10.40 49.60 1.15
C ILE A 10 11.76 48.91 1.35
N GLN A 11 11.94 48.22 2.48
CA GLN A 11 13.06 47.30 2.64
C GLN A 11 12.85 46.14 1.67
N GLU A 12 13.69 46.07 0.63
CA GLU A 12 13.77 44.91 -0.25
C GLU A 12 14.26 43.71 0.58
N MET A 13 13.32 42.92 1.12
CA MET A 13 13.63 41.58 1.59
C MET A 13 14.01 40.76 0.37
N ALA A 14 15.28 40.39 0.26
CA ALA A 14 15.74 39.42 -0.73
C ALA A 14 14.96 38.12 -0.52
N ILE A 15 14.01 37.84 -1.41
CA ILE A 15 13.28 36.57 -1.42
C ILE A 15 14.32 35.49 -1.75
N GLN A 16 14.81 34.82 -0.72
CA GLN A 16 15.64 33.63 -0.86
C GLN A 16 14.74 32.52 -1.40
N THR A 17 14.60 32.46 -2.72
CA THR A 17 13.92 31.35 -3.39
C THR A 17 14.77 30.11 -3.22
N GLU A 18 14.22 29.08 -2.58
CA GLU A 18 14.86 27.78 -2.52
C GLU A 18 15.24 27.34 -3.94
N THR A 19 16.51 27.02 -4.14
CA THR A 19 16.97 26.60 -5.47
C THR A 19 16.24 25.33 -5.88
N LEU A 20 16.00 25.14 -7.18
CA LEU A 20 15.38 23.92 -7.72
C LEU A 20 16.04 22.61 -7.22
N LYS A 21 17.33 22.67 -6.83
CA LYS A 21 18.07 21.58 -6.19
C LYS A 21 17.58 21.29 -4.76
N GLN A 22 17.30 22.29 -3.94
CA GLN A 22 16.75 22.12 -2.59
C GLN A 22 15.33 21.57 -2.65
N ILE A 23 14.50 22.08 -3.56
CA ILE A 23 13.16 21.54 -3.82
C ILE A 23 13.22 20.07 -4.29
N ARG A 24 14.17 19.72 -5.18
CA ARG A 24 14.42 18.32 -5.59
C ARG A 24 14.91 17.44 -4.44
N ALA A 25 15.78 17.94 -3.58
CA ALA A 25 16.29 17.21 -2.43
C ALA A 25 15.18 16.92 -1.41
N GLN A 26 14.33 17.91 -1.10
CA GLN A 26 13.15 17.71 -0.24
C GLN A 26 12.16 16.71 -0.86
N ARG A 27 11.96 16.75 -2.20
CA ARG A 27 11.14 15.75 -2.92
C ARG A 27 11.72 14.33 -2.91
N LEU A 28 13.04 14.19 -2.87
CA LEU A 28 13.72 12.89 -2.77
C LEU A 28 13.55 12.25 -1.38
N VAL A 29 13.49 13.06 -0.32
CA VAL A 29 13.27 12.59 1.06
C VAL A 29 11.82 12.12 1.28
N ARG A 30 10.86 12.68 0.54
CA ARG A 30 9.42 12.32 0.57
C ARG A 30 8.98 11.38 -0.54
N ARG A 31 9.85 10.52 -1.06
CA ARG A 31 9.36 9.31 -1.75
C ARG A 31 8.89 8.32 -0.69
N GLU A 32 7.70 8.55 -0.14
CA GLU A 32 6.87 7.43 0.27
C GLU A 32 6.91 6.45 -0.89
N LYS A 33 7.48 5.27 -0.67
CA LYS A 33 7.46 4.21 -1.67
C LYS A 33 6.00 3.80 -1.83
N GLN A 34 5.27 4.50 -2.70
CA GLN A 34 3.95 4.09 -3.11
C GLN A 34 4.14 2.83 -3.93
N TYR A 35 3.96 1.70 -3.27
CA TYR A 35 3.83 0.43 -3.94
C TYR A 35 2.45 0.37 -4.57
N VAL A 36 2.37 0.79 -5.84
CA VAL A 36 1.15 0.63 -6.64
C VAL A 36 1.07 -0.82 -7.07
N PHE A 37 0.36 -1.62 -6.29
CA PHE A 37 0.06 -3.01 -6.65
C PHE A 37 -1.17 -3.04 -7.56
N ARG A 38 -0.98 -3.57 -8.77
CA ARG A 38 -2.06 -3.82 -9.72
C ARG A 38 -2.51 -5.26 -9.57
N LEU A 39 -3.71 -5.44 -9.00
CA LEU A 39 -4.41 -6.71 -9.08
C LEU A 39 -4.81 -6.99 -10.52
N ASP A 40 -4.68 -8.23 -10.97
CA ASP A 40 -5.21 -8.64 -12.26
C ASP A 40 -6.75 -8.51 -12.28
N ALA A 41 -7.28 -7.88 -13.31
CA ALA A 41 -8.72 -7.70 -13.50
C ALA A 41 -9.47 -9.04 -13.45
N GLN A 42 -8.88 -10.12 -13.94
CA GLN A 42 -9.49 -11.45 -13.86
C GLN A 42 -9.65 -11.97 -12.42
N GLN A 43 -8.68 -11.68 -11.53
CA GLN A 43 -8.80 -12.07 -10.12
C GLN A 43 -9.83 -11.23 -9.39
N VAL A 44 -9.91 -9.93 -9.69
CA VAL A 44 -10.94 -9.05 -9.12
C VAL A 44 -12.33 -9.51 -9.56
N GLN A 45 -12.48 -9.87 -10.84
CA GLN A 45 -13.76 -10.34 -11.36
C GLN A 45 -14.19 -11.67 -10.75
N ARG A 46 -13.29 -12.67 -10.66
CA ARG A 46 -13.57 -13.92 -9.93
C ARG A 46 -13.94 -13.68 -8.47
N ALA A 47 -13.24 -12.78 -7.80
CA ALA A 47 -13.56 -12.46 -6.41
C ALA A 47 -14.93 -11.78 -6.25
N ARG A 48 -15.35 -10.97 -7.23
CA ARG A 48 -16.71 -10.40 -7.29
C ARG A 48 -17.77 -11.47 -7.60
N GLU A 49 -17.50 -12.41 -8.50
CA GLU A 49 -18.39 -13.55 -8.77
C GLU A 49 -18.62 -14.42 -7.53
N LEU A 50 -17.62 -14.47 -6.63
CA LEU A 50 -17.66 -15.20 -5.37
C LEU A 50 -18.21 -14.37 -4.19
N ASP A 51 -18.78 -13.19 -4.46
CA ASP A 51 -19.33 -12.25 -3.47
C ASP A 51 -18.38 -11.96 -2.29
N LEU A 52 -17.09 -11.83 -2.60
CA LEU A 52 -16.09 -11.59 -1.57
C LEU A 52 -16.10 -10.12 -1.11
N PRO A 53 -16.03 -9.86 0.20
CA PRO A 53 -15.98 -8.49 0.70
C PRO A 53 -14.67 -7.80 0.31
N ASP A 54 -14.67 -6.48 0.21
CA ASP A 54 -13.47 -5.66 -0.08
C ASP A 54 -12.27 -6.02 0.81
N SER A 55 -12.53 -6.43 2.05
CA SER A 55 -11.49 -6.91 2.95
C SER A 55 -10.71 -8.12 2.44
N ALA A 56 -11.38 -9.06 1.78
CA ALA A 56 -10.76 -10.22 1.18
C ALA A 56 -10.00 -9.82 -0.10
N LEU A 57 -10.53 -8.88 -0.88
CA LEU A 57 -9.82 -8.32 -2.04
C LEU A 57 -8.49 -7.65 -1.65
N LEU A 58 -8.48 -6.87 -0.58
CA LEU A 58 -7.26 -6.24 -0.07
C LEU A 58 -6.23 -7.28 0.41
N ALA A 59 -6.68 -8.32 1.11
CA ALA A 59 -5.80 -9.41 1.53
C ALA A 59 -5.24 -10.19 0.34
N LEU A 60 -6.06 -10.43 -0.70
CA LEU A 60 -5.64 -11.07 -1.94
C LEU A 60 -4.58 -10.23 -2.66
N ALA A 61 -4.78 -8.92 -2.77
CA ALA A 61 -3.82 -7.98 -3.34
C ALA A 61 -2.47 -8.05 -2.63
N ALA A 62 -2.49 -8.08 -1.30
CA ALA A 62 -1.28 -8.14 -0.49
C ALA A 62 -0.53 -9.47 -0.64
N ILE A 63 -1.25 -10.59 -0.75
CA ILE A 63 -0.65 -11.91 -0.98
C ILE A 63 -0.05 -11.98 -2.40
N ASP A 64 -0.76 -11.49 -3.41
CA ASP A 64 -0.29 -11.45 -4.79
C ASP A 64 0.94 -10.54 -4.96
N ALA A 65 0.90 -9.38 -4.32
CA ALA A 65 2.03 -8.46 -4.17
C ALA A 65 3.26 -9.13 -3.55
N ALA A 66 3.08 -9.91 -2.47
CA ALA A 66 4.17 -10.62 -1.82
C ALA A 66 4.72 -11.78 -2.66
N ALA A 67 3.87 -12.37 -3.52
CA ALA A 67 4.25 -13.38 -4.49
C ALA A 67 4.91 -12.79 -5.75
N TYR A 68 4.81 -11.47 -5.97
CA TYR A 68 5.40 -10.80 -7.12
C TYR A 68 6.93 -10.92 -7.09
N GLY A 69 7.48 -11.70 -8.03
CA GLY A 69 8.92 -12.00 -8.12
C GLY A 69 9.34 -13.34 -7.47
N SER A 70 8.45 -14.00 -6.73
CA SER A 70 8.63 -15.40 -6.32
C SER A 70 8.31 -16.34 -7.50
N ARG A 71 8.79 -17.59 -7.49
CA ARG A 71 8.34 -18.56 -8.52
C ARG A 71 6.82 -18.67 -8.40
N ARG A 72 6.10 -18.56 -9.52
CA ARG A 72 4.63 -18.62 -9.53
C ARG A 72 4.18 -19.85 -8.73
N ASN A 73 3.39 -19.62 -7.66
CA ASN A 73 2.88 -20.61 -6.70
C ASN A 73 3.82 -21.03 -5.55
N ASP A 74 4.87 -20.30 -5.25
CA ASP A 74 5.63 -20.52 -4.02
C ASP A 74 4.87 -20.01 -2.78
N TRP A 75 5.21 -20.59 -1.65
CA TRP A 75 4.69 -20.20 -0.34
C TRP A 75 5.34 -18.89 0.12
N VAL A 76 4.55 -17.85 0.25
CA VAL A 76 4.98 -16.53 0.72
C VAL A 76 4.56 -16.26 2.15
N THR A 77 5.40 -15.52 2.87
CA THR A 77 5.10 -15.05 4.22
C THR A 77 5.00 -13.54 4.17
N LEU A 78 3.91 -12.99 4.70
CA LEU A 78 3.76 -11.55 4.82
C LEU A 78 4.38 -11.08 6.14
N PRO A 79 5.24 -10.06 6.13
CA PRO A 79 5.74 -9.45 7.35
C PRO A 79 4.59 -8.93 8.22
N THR A 80 4.70 -9.06 9.54
CA THR A 80 3.66 -8.57 10.48
C THR A 80 3.35 -7.10 10.27
N LYS A 81 4.37 -6.28 9.98
CA LYS A 81 4.21 -4.85 9.66
C LYS A 81 3.25 -4.60 8.48
N THR A 82 3.22 -5.49 7.49
CA THR A 82 2.29 -5.37 6.36
C THR A 82 0.85 -5.66 6.79
N ILE A 83 0.65 -6.63 7.68
CA ILE A 83 -0.66 -6.96 8.25
C ILE A 83 -1.14 -5.81 9.14
N ASP A 84 -0.25 -5.27 9.97
CA ASP A 84 -0.54 -4.15 10.87
C ASP A 84 -0.80 -2.84 10.12
N ALA A 85 -0.16 -2.63 8.97
CA ALA A 85 -0.36 -1.45 8.12
C ALA A 85 -1.79 -1.31 7.60
N PHE A 86 -2.57 -2.40 7.55
CA PHE A 86 -4.00 -2.31 7.24
C PHE A 86 -4.83 -1.71 8.39
N ALA A 87 -4.24 -1.42 9.55
CA ALA A 87 -4.87 -0.83 10.74
C ALA A 87 -6.11 -1.58 11.26
N ARG A 88 -6.31 -2.83 10.81
CA ARG A 88 -7.48 -3.67 11.14
C ARG A 88 -7.13 -4.89 12.00
N GLY A 89 -5.84 -5.11 12.24
CA GLY A 89 -5.30 -6.14 13.13
C GLY A 89 -5.41 -7.58 12.62
N PHE A 90 -4.78 -8.50 13.38
CA PHE A 90 -4.65 -9.91 13.01
C PHE A 90 -6.00 -10.65 12.89
N ARG A 91 -7.00 -10.30 13.72
CA ARG A 91 -8.34 -10.93 13.68
C ARG A 91 -9.05 -10.64 12.36
N TRP A 92 -8.95 -9.42 11.86
CA TRP A 92 -9.49 -9.05 10.55
C TRP A 92 -8.77 -9.79 9.44
N TRP A 93 -7.43 -9.83 9.48
CA TRP A 93 -6.61 -10.53 8.51
C TRP A 93 -6.94 -12.02 8.44
N HIS A 94 -7.09 -12.66 9.60
CA HIS A 94 -7.50 -14.06 9.70
C HIS A 94 -8.86 -14.30 9.03
N ARG A 95 -9.86 -13.45 9.30
CA ARG A 95 -11.19 -13.56 8.67
C ARG A 95 -11.12 -13.39 7.15
N ALA A 96 -10.38 -12.41 6.67
CA ALA A 96 -10.23 -12.14 5.24
C ALA A 96 -9.56 -13.32 4.51
N THR A 97 -8.45 -13.84 5.04
CA THR A 97 -7.72 -14.98 4.46
C THR A 97 -8.50 -16.28 4.55
N THR A 98 -9.29 -16.51 5.60
CA THR A 98 -10.19 -17.67 5.69
C THR A 98 -11.24 -17.66 4.58
N LYS A 99 -11.83 -16.49 4.28
CA LYS A 99 -12.78 -16.36 3.17
C LYS A 99 -12.14 -16.65 1.81
N LEU A 100 -10.92 -16.15 1.58
CA LEU A 100 -10.16 -16.44 0.36
C LEU A 100 -9.80 -17.92 0.21
N GLU A 101 -9.49 -18.58 1.33
CA GLU A 101 -9.19 -20.01 1.39
C GLU A 101 -10.43 -20.86 1.08
N HIS A 102 -11.58 -20.52 1.67
CA HIS A 102 -12.87 -21.17 1.38
C HIS A 102 -13.30 -20.96 -0.08
N ALA A 103 -13.03 -19.76 -0.62
CA ALA A 103 -13.26 -19.43 -2.02
C ALA A 103 -12.27 -20.12 -2.99
N GLY A 104 -11.29 -20.87 -2.48
CA GLY A 104 -10.31 -21.60 -3.29
C GLY A 104 -9.32 -20.72 -4.04
N LEU A 105 -9.19 -19.44 -3.67
CA LEU A 105 -8.27 -18.49 -4.31
C LEU A 105 -6.84 -18.62 -3.76
N ILE A 106 -6.72 -19.01 -2.50
CA ILE A 106 -5.44 -19.20 -1.81
C ILE A 106 -5.42 -20.51 -1.03
N GLU A 107 -4.22 -20.92 -0.62
CA GLU A 107 -3.99 -21.88 0.45
C GLU A 107 -3.26 -21.19 1.59
N CYS A 108 -3.58 -21.58 2.84
CA CYS A 108 -2.96 -21.04 4.03
C CYS A 108 -2.35 -22.16 4.89
N GLN A 109 -1.07 -22.04 5.23
CA GLN A 109 -0.42 -22.86 6.25
C GLN A 109 -0.27 -22.05 7.54
N ARG A 110 -1.01 -22.47 8.57
CA ARG A 110 -0.96 -21.87 9.92
C ARG A 110 -0.22 -22.83 10.85
N HIS A 111 0.92 -22.41 11.39
CA HIS A 111 1.67 -23.16 12.40
C HIS A 111 1.73 -22.37 13.70
N SER A 112 1.59 -23.05 14.84
CA SER A 112 1.71 -22.41 16.16
C SER A 112 3.07 -21.73 16.31
N GLY A 113 3.08 -20.48 16.79
CA GLY A 113 4.31 -19.69 17.01
C GLY A 113 5.03 -19.20 15.75
N ARG A 114 4.48 -19.41 14.54
CA ARG A 114 5.06 -18.93 13.28
C ARG A 114 4.10 -18.06 12.50
N LEU A 115 4.64 -17.18 11.67
CA LEU A 115 3.82 -16.41 10.74
C LEU A 115 3.16 -17.35 9.72
N PRO A 116 1.88 -17.13 9.41
CA PRO A 116 1.17 -17.90 8.41
C PRO A 116 1.81 -17.72 7.03
N ARG A 117 1.85 -18.82 6.28
CA ARG A 117 2.32 -18.84 4.88
C ARG A 117 1.12 -18.94 3.95
N TYR A 118 1.20 -18.26 2.83
CA TYR A 118 0.13 -18.18 1.83
C TYR A 118 0.65 -18.62 0.49
N ARG A 119 -0.20 -19.27 -0.30
CA ARG A 119 0.07 -19.63 -1.68
C ARG A 119 -1.14 -19.30 -2.53
N LEU A 120 -0.92 -18.65 -3.67
CA LEU A 120 -1.97 -18.45 -4.67
C LEU A 120 -2.27 -19.80 -5.34
N LYS A 121 -3.55 -20.16 -5.49
CA LYS A 121 -3.92 -21.34 -6.27
C LYS A 121 -3.81 -21.03 -7.76
N LYS A 122 -3.34 -22.02 -8.53
CA LYS A 122 -3.32 -21.94 -10.00
C LYS A 122 -4.74 -21.70 -10.50
N ARG A 123 -4.87 -20.83 -11.51
CA ARG A 123 -6.10 -20.69 -12.29
C ARG A 123 -6.34 -22.04 -12.97
N GLY A 124 -7.22 -22.85 -12.39
CA GLY A 124 -7.99 -23.84 -13.13
C GLY A 124 -8.87 -23.13 -14.15
#